data_AF-A0A6B3IGV0-F1
#
_entry.id   AF-A0A6B3IGV0-F1
#
_cell.length_a   1.000
_cell.length_b   1.000
_cell.length_c   1.000
_cell.angle_alpha   90.00
_cell.angle_beta   90.00
_cell.angle_gamma   90.00
#
_symmetry.space_group_name_H-M   'P 1'
#
loop_
_entity.id
_entity.type
_entity.pdbx_description
1 polymer ?
#
loop_
_entity_poly.entity_id
_entity_poly.type
_entity_poly.pdbx_seq_one_letter_code
_entity_poly.pdbx_strand_id
1 'polypeptide(L)'
;FFTAAADPAVSSRAVTGSVPAAGVRSLAALTDGASRWTEMFREGDWAATLELLRKAGPRGLIDRVRELEEADAAAGRVRLRRSKTHDDATAVLVEL
;
A
#
# COMPACT_ATOMS: atom_id res chain seq x y z
N PHE A 1 -15.47 -11.73 1.57
CA PHE A 1 -14.06 -11.35 1.75
C PHE A 1 -13.42 -12.32 2.74
N PHE A 2 -12.11 -12.56 2.65
CA PHE A 2 -11.40 -13.51 3.52
C PHE A 2 -10.76 -12.76 4.70
N THR A 3 -11.21 -13.00 5.94
CA THR A 3 -10.62 -12.36 7.12
C THR A 3 -10.47 -13.33 8.27
N ALA A 4 -9.23 -13.54 8.70
CA ALA A 4 -8.88 -14.45 9.80
C ALA A 4 -9.49 -14.05 11.16
N ALA A 5 -9.80 -12.77 11.36
CA ALA A 5 -10.46 -12.29 12.57
C ALA A 5 -11.91 -12.83 12.73
N ALA A 6 -12.61 -13.09 11.62
CA ALA A 6 -13.96 -13.65 11.62
C ALA A 6 -13.94 -15.19 11.55
N ASP A 7 -12.96 -15.77 10.86
CA ASP A 7 -12.74 -17.21 10.76
C ASP A 7 -11.22 -17.51 10.67
N PRO A 8 -10.59 -18.02 11.74
CA PRO A 8 -9.16 -18.34 11.75
C PRO A 8 -8.71 -19.32 10.67
N ALA A 9 -9.61 -20.18 10.15
CA ALA A 9 -9.29 -21.13 9.09
C ALA A 9 -8.91 -20.42 7.78
N VAL A 10 -9.29 -19.16 7.60
CA VAL A 10 -8.87 -18.31 6.48
C VAL A 10 -7.35 -18.17 6.39
N SER A 11 -6.61 -18.32 7.48
CA SER A 11 -5.13 -18.30 7.46
C SER A 11 -4.53 -19.32 6.48
N SER A 12 -5.20 -20.45 6.25
CA SER A 12 -4.82 -21.46 5.25
C SER A 12 -4.84 -20.98 3.80
N ARG A 13 -5.48 -19.82 3.53
CA ARG A 13 -5.54 -19.19 2.20
C ARG A 13 -4.41 -18.20 1.96
N ALA A 14 -3.50 -18.03 2.92
CA ALA A 14 -2.34 -17.17 2.75
C ALA A 14 -1.48 -17.68 1.58
N VAL A 15 -1.04 -16.75 0.74
CA VAL A 15 -0.05 -17.04 -0.31
C VAL A 15 1.33 -16.88 0.30
N THR A 16 2.14 -17.93 0.23
CA THR A 16 3.51 -17.95 0.77
C THR A 16 4.53 -18.24 -0.33
N GLY A 17 5.73 -17.71 -0.19
CA GLY A 17 6.86 -17.99 -1.09
C GLY A 17 8.19 -17.66 -0.41
N SER A 18 9.28 -18.08 -1.03
CA SER A 18 10.63 -17.84 -0.52
C SER A 18 11.58 -17.52 -1.66
N VAL A 19 12.52 -16.61 -1.40
CA VAL A 19 13.64 -16.29 -2.30
C VAL A 19 14.94 -16.24 -1.49
N PRO A 20 16.11 -16.59 -2.06
CA PRO A 20 17.38 -16.44 -1.36
C PRO A 20 17.64 -14.98 -0.99
N ALA A 21 17.97 -14.71 0.28
CA ALA A 21 18.22 -13.35 0.76
C ALA A 21 19.34 -12.64 -0.02
N ALA A 22 20.38 -13.38 -0.45
CA ALA A 22 21.48 -12.85 -1.26
C ALA A 22 21.04 -12.29 -2.63
N GLY A 23 19.83 -12.64 -3.10
CA GLY A 23 19.24 -12.11 -4.34
C GLY A 23 18.33 -10.90 -4.13
N VAL A 24 18.12 -10.45 -2.89
CA VAL A 24 17.19 -9.36 -2.55
C VAL A 24 17.98 -8.19 -1.98
N ARG A 25 17.82 -7.01 -2.58
CA ARG A 25 18.46 -5.76 -2.10
C ARG A 25 17.59 -4.99 -1.12
N SER A 26 16.27 -5.14 -1.25
CA SER A 26 15.31 -4.48 -0.38
C SER A 26 13.97 -5.19 -0.40
N LEU A 27 13.21 -4.99 0.66
CA LEU A 27 11.83 -5.42 0.79
C LEU A 27 10.95 -4.25 1.20
N ALA A 28 9.78 -4.14 0.57
CA ALA A 28 8.73 -3.22 0.98
C ALA A 28 7.47 -4.00 1.37
N ALA A 29 6.86 -3.61 2.49
CA ALA A 29 5.57 -4.15 2.95
C ALA A 29 4.61 -3.00 3.20
N LEU A 30 3.36 -3.15 2.76
CA LEU A 30 2.35 -2.09 2.77
C LEU A 30 0.99 -2.65 3.22
N THR A 31 0.22 -1.85 3.94
CA THR A 31 -1.23 -2.07 4.07
C THR A 31 -1.96 -1.63 2.80
N ASP A 32 -3.21 -2.03 2.65
CA ASP A 32 -4.09 -1.57 1.56
C ASP A 32 -4.28 -0.05 1.57
N GLY A 33 -4.28 0.59 2.74
CA GLY A 33 -4.28 2.05 2.84
C GLY A 33 -3.05 2.71 2.21
N ALA A 34 -1.85 2.13 2.39
CA ALA A 34 -0.63 2.66 1.78
C ALA A 34 -0.51 2.32 0.29
N SER A 35 -1.08 1.19 -0.17
CA SER A 35 -1.05 0.81 -1.57
C SER A 35 -2.00 1.62 -2.46
N ARG A 36 -2.90 2.44 -1.87
CA ARG A 36 -3.83 3.31 -2.61
C ARG A 36 -3.14 4.20 -3.65
N TRP A 37 -1.91 4.65 -3.40
CA TRP A 37 -1.12 5.44 -4.36
C TRP A 37 -1.03 4.74 -5.73
N THR A 38 -0.74 3.44 -5.75
CA THR A 38 -0.67 2.61 -6.96
C THR A 38 -2.03 2.04 -7.35
N GLU A 39 -2.78 1.45 -6.42
CA GLU A 39 -3.96 0.66 -6.77
C GLU A 39 -5.22 1.49 -7.00
N MET A 40 -5.40 2.56 -6.25
CA MET A 40 -6.62 3.38 -6.31
C MET A 40 -6.42 4.60 -7.20
N PHE A 41 -5.34 5.35 -6.95
CA PHE A 41 -5.06 6.61 -7.63
C PHE A 41 -4.25 6.46 -8.92
N ARG A 42 -3.55 5.34 -9.09
CA ARG A 42 -2.80 5.00 -10.33
C ARG A 42 -1.69 6.03 -10.65
N GLU A 43 -1.09 6.63 -9.62
CA GLU A 43 0.01 7.62 -9.80
C GLU A 43 1.33 6.96 -10.21
N GLY A 44 1.47 5.65 -10.01
CA GLY A 44 2.60 4.86 -10.46
C GLY A 44 2.39 3.37 -10.20
N ASP A 45 3.27 2.54 -10.75
CA ASP A 45 3.26 1.10 -10.52
C ASP A 45 4.03 0.70 -9.23
N TRP A 46 4.19 -0.60 -9.02
CA TRP A 46 4.90 -1.13 -7.86
C TRP A 46 6.39 -0.80 -7.85
N ALA A 47 7.03 -0.69 -9.02
CA ALA A 47 8.43 -0.28 -9.10
C ALA A 47 8.57 1.20 -8.71
N ALA A 48 7.67 2.06 -9.20
CA ALA A 48 7.60 3.46 -8.81
C ALA A 48 7.30 3.64 -7.31
N THR A 49 6.47 2.76 -6.72
CA THR A 49 6.22 2.75 -5.26
C THR A 49 7.51 2.48 -4.48
N LEU A 50 8.30 1.48 -4.89
CA LEU A 50 9.57 1.18 -4.23
C LEU A 50 10.57 2.33 -4.36
N GLU A 51 10.64 2.96 -5.52
CA GLU A 51 11.47 4.15 -5.75
C GLU A 51 11.02 5.34 -4.88
N LEU A 52 9.71 5.57 -4.76
CA LEU A 52 9.17 6.62 -3.89
C LEU A 52 9.50 6.33 -2.41
N LEU A 53 9.35 5.08 -1.96
CA LEU A 53 9.72 4.67 -0.61
C LEU A 53 11.22 4.90 -0.34
N ARG A 54 12.10 4.58 -1.29
CA ARG A 54 13.55 4.82 -1.16
C ARG A 54 13.88 6.31 -1.08
N LYS A 55 13.18 7.16 -1.84
CA LYS A 55 13.45 8.60 -1.94
C LYS A 55 12.84 9.43 -0.83
N ALA A 56 11.60 9.13 -0.45
CA ALA A 56 10.80 9.95 0.46
C ALA A 56 10.44 9.22 1.77
N GLY A 57 10.80 7.94 1.89
CA GLY A 57 10.48 7.10 3.05
C GLY A 57 8.99 6.71 3.12
N PRO A 58 8.63 5.88 4.12
CA PRO A 58 7.24 5.48 4.36
C PRO A 58 6.29 6.65 4.60
N ARG A 59 6.75 7.67 5.35
CA ARG A 59 5.95 8.86 5.62
C ARG A 59 5.66 9.64 4.34
N GLY A 60 6.66 9.81 3.47
CA GLY A 60 6.47 10.48 2.19
C GLY A 60 5.45 9.77 1.29
N LEU A 61 5.46 8.44 1.24
CA LEU A 61 4.41 7.70 0.51
C LEU A 61 3.02 7.97 1.11
N ILE A 62 2.88 7.92 2.44
CA ILE A 62 1.60 8.17 3.11
C ILE A 62 1.12 9.59 2.86
N ASP A 63 2.01 10.59 2.95
CA ASP A 63 1.68 11.99 2.68
C ASP A 63 1.14 12.16 1.24
N ARG A 64 1.76 11.51 0.24
CA ARG A 64 1.24 11.48 -1.14
C ARG A 64 -0.13 10.83 -1.25
N VAL A 65 -0.39 9.75 -0.51
CA VAL A 65 -1.73 9.15 -0.45
C VAL A 65 -2.73 10.16 0.11
N ARG A 66 -2.40 10.90 1.17
CA ARG A 66 -3.30 11.91 1.76
C ARG A 66 -3.60 13.05 0.79
N GLU A 67 -2.57 13.56 0.10
CA GLU A 67 -2.74 14.60 -0.94
C GLU A 67 -3.78 14.17 -2.00
N LEU A 68 -3.69 12.92 -2.47
CA LEU A 68 -4.60 12.37 -3.48
C LEU A 68 -6.01 12.11 -2.93
N GLU A 69 -6.12 11.61 -1.71
CA GLU A 69 -7.40 11.37 -1.05
C GLU A 69 -8.17 12.69 -0.83
N GLU A 70 -7.49 13.75 -0.40
CA GLU A 70 -8.05 15.09 -0.23
C GLU A 70 -8.45 15.71 -1.57
N ALA A 71 -7.58 15.63 -2.58
CA ALA A 71 -7.85 16.13 -3.91
C ALA A 71 -9.06 15.43 -4.56
N ASP A 72 -9.15 14.10 -4.46
CA ASP A 72 -10.30 13.35 -4.98
C ASP A 72 -11.59 13.68 -4.23
N ALA A 73 -11.54 13.83 -2.91
CA ALA A 73 -12.70 14.23 -2.12
C ALA A 73 -13.21 15.62 -2.52
N ALA A 74 -12.32 16.58 -2.73
CA ALA A 74 -12.65 17.93 -3.21
C ALA A 74 -13.22 17.92 -4.64
N ALA A 75 -12.75 17.00 -5.49
CA ALA A 75 -13.22 16.83 -6.87
C ALA A 75 -14.52 16.02 -7.00
N GLY A 76 -15.21 15.71 -5.89
CA GLY A 76 -16.49 14.98 -5.92
C GLY A 76 -16.36 13.46 -5.82
N ARG A 77 -15.22 12.95 -5.34
CA ARG A 77 -14.97 11.53 -5.01
C ARG A 77 -14.99 10.60 -6.22
N VAL A 78 -14.29 10.96 -7.28
CA VAL A 78 -14.28 10.20 -8.55
C VAL A 78 -13.61 8.83 -8.39
N ARG A 79 -12.49 8.77 -7.66
CA ARG A 79 -11.72 7.55 -7.37
C ARG A 79 -12.24 6.83 -6.13
N LEU A 80 -12.46 7.56 -5.04
CA LEU A 80 -12.90 7.01 -3.76
C LEU A 80 -14.33 6.49 -3.82
N ARG A 81 -15.20 7.09 -4.65
CA ARG A 81 -16.63 6.78 -4.76
C ARG A 81 -17.30 6.84 -3.37
N ARG A 82 -17.75 5.69 -2.86
CA ARG A 82 -18.40 5.56 -1.54
C ARG A 82 -17.44 5.15 -0.42
N SER A 83 -16.15 4.99 -0.72
CA SER A 83 -15.15 4.61 0.27
C SER A 83 -14.84 5.75 1.23
N LYS A 84 -14.34 5.40 2.41
CA LYS A 84 -13.78 6.36 3.37
C LYS A 84 -12.63 7.15 2.72
N THR A 85 -12.54 8.45 3.04
CA THR A 85 -11.50 9.33 2.50
C THR A 85 -10.12 8.82 2.87
N HIS A 86 -9.87 8.56 4.16
CA HIS A 86 -8.60 8.02 4.64
C HIS A 86 -8.74 6.58 5.12
N ASP A 87 -7.77 5.74 4.77
CA ASP A 87 -7.55 4.43 5.36
C ASP A 87 -6.35 4.40 6.31
N ASP A 88 -6.27 3.39 7.17
CA ASP A 88 -5.08 3.13 7.96
C ASP A 88 -3.95 2.71 7.01
N ALA A 89 -2.91 3.55 6.96
CA ALA A 89 -1.81 3.39 6.03
C ALA A 89 -0.53 3.10 6.81
N THR A 90 0.08 1.95 6.56
CA THR A 90 1.39 1.59 7.12
C THR A 90 2.26 1.07 5.98
N ALA A 91 3.52 1.51 5.97
CA ALA A 91 4.53 1.02 5.05
C ALA A 91 5.85 0.81 5.79
N VAL A 92 6.59 -0.21 5.38
CA VAL A 92 7.95 -0.51 5.83
C VAL A 92 8.83 -0.69 4.60
N LEU A 93 10.02 -0.10 4.62
CA LEU A 93 11.11 -0.37 3.69
C LEU A 93 12.28 -0.93 4.49
N VAL A 94 12.80 -2.07 4.03
CA VAL A 94 14.01 -2.71 4.57
C VAL A 94 15.04 -2.76 3.45
N GLU A 95 16.25 -2.28 3.73
CA GLU A 95 17.43 -2.49 2.90
C GLU A 95 18.22 -3.68 3.48
N LEU A 96 18.71 -4.57 2.61
CA LEU A 96 19.41 -5.80 2.98
C LEU A 96 20.92 -5.73 2.66
#